data_AF-A0AAV4TTY3-F1
#
_entry.id   AF-A0AAV4TTY3-F1
#
_cell.length_a   1.000
_cell.length_b   1.000
_cell.length_c   1.000
_cell.angle_alpha   90.00
_cell.angle_beta   90.00
_cell.angle_gamma   90.00
#
_symmetry.space_group_name_H-M   'P 1'
#
loop_
_entity.id
_entity.type
_entity.pdbx_description
1 polymer ?
#
loop_
_entity_poly.entity_id
_entity_poly.type
_entity_poly.pdbx_seq_one_letter_code
_entity_poly.pdbx_strand_id
1 'polypeptide(L)'
;METCVLIPAELSLVLTTSPSAKKPYTGASVWTNQRIPRGSRFMPFQGTVRLDKLEIYSNLDDNDITKEQPQWRNARSANYEIGPFCPPSKHVHDNSSRASTMSDTRPIRHRFGCYDEIQKIDCRRVRHCNWIRFLKSSPTLSNEVNLLGTLVKGEPVFEAVRTIPSNTELVVYLENTGDADDSLRSQMSLMACRSLTAAHYRHAMGLILEG
;
A
#
# COMPACT_ATOMS: atom_id res chain seq x y z
N MET A 1 9.91 25.14 4.33
CA MET A 1 10.57 24.04 3.61
C MET A 1 9.46 23.19 3.00
N GLU A 2 9.40 23.07 1.68
CA GLU A 2 8.37 22.21 1.06
C GLU A 2 8.80 20.75 1.21
N THR A 3 8.13 20.03 2.11
CA THR A 3 8.38 18.61 2.34
C THR A 3 7.90 17.80 1.14
N CYS A 4 8.83 17.12 0.47
CA CYS A 4 8.53 16.33 -0.74
C CYS A 4 8.09 14.90 -0.41
N VAL A 5 8.38 14.43 0.80
CA VAL A 5 8.05 13.07 1.25
C VAL A 5 7.44 13.16 2.64
N LEU A 6 6.17 12.78 2.73
CA LEU A 6 5.50 12.44 3.97
C LEU A 6 5.32 10.91 3.96
N ILE A 7 5.77 10.24 4.99
CA ILE A 7 5.64 8.78 5.18
C ILE A 7 5.54 8.53 6.69
N PRO A 8 4.96 7.40 7.16
CA PRO A 8 4.97 7.09 8.59
C PRO A 8 6.36 7.26 9.20
N ALA A 9 6.43 7.79 10.42
CA ALA A 9 7.68 8.18 11.06
C ALA A 9 8.64 6.99 11.26
N GLU A 10 8.10 5.77 11.28
CA GLU A 10 8.83 4.52 11.39
C GLU A 10 9.49 4.07 10.07
N LEU A 11 9.20 4.76 8.97
CA LEU A 11 9.58 4.37 7.63
C LEU A 11 10.39 5.47 6.96
N SER A 12 11.19 5.07 5.98
CA SER A 12 11.98 5.95 5.13
C SER A 12 11.81 5.55 3.68
N LEU A 13 11.74 6.54 2.79
CA LEU A 13 11.90 6.31 1.36
C LEU A 13 13.40 6.32 1.04
N VAL A 14 13.94 5.18 0.62
CA VAL A 14 15.35 5.02 0.27
C VAL A 14 15.48 5.04 -1.24
N LEU A 15 16.35 5.93 -1.74
CA LEU A 15 16.69 5.99 -3.17
C LEU A 15 17.82 5.01 -3.45
N THR A 16 17.65 4.18 -4.47
CA THR A 16 18.67 3.20 -4.88
C THR A 16 19.39 3.68 -6.13
N THR A 17 20.70 3.48 -6.14
CA THR A 17 21.57 3.76 -7.28
C THR A 17 21.99 2.42 -7.90
N SER A 18 22.08 2.36 -9.22
CA SER A 18 22.68 1.22 -9.91
C SER A 18 24.04 1.67 -10.46
N PRO A 19 25.13 0.95 -10.18
CA PRO A 19 26.46 1.33 -10.63
C PRO A 19 26.61 1.35 -12.17
N SER A 20 25.70 0.70 -12.90
CA SER A 20 25.70 0.66 -14.37
C SER A 20 24.81 1.73 -15.03
N ALA A 21 24.08 2.52 -14.23
CA ALA A 21 23.12 3.47 -14.77
C ALA A 21 23.75 4.84 -15.03
N LYS A 22 23.39 5.43 -16.19
CA LYS A 22 23.74 6.82 -16.54
C LYS A 22 23.04 7.88 -15.67
N LYS A 23 22.10 7.46 -14.81
CA LYS A 23 21.32 8.33 -13.92
C LYS A 23 21.77 8.12 -12.47
N PRO A 24 21.78 9.19 -11.64
CA PRO A 24 22.25 9.13 -10.26
C PRO A 24 21.43 8.15 -9.40
N TYR A 25 20.13 8.02 -9.65
CA TYR A 25 19.24 7.05 -9.00
C TYR A 25 18.49 6.22 -10.04
N THR A 26 18.26 4.95 -9.73
CA THR A 26 17.54 4.01 -10.59
C THR A 26 16.23 3.52 -10.01
N GLY A 27 16.00 3.71 -8.71
CA GLY A 27 14.76 3.30 -8.07
C GLY A 27 14.58 3.94 -6.70
N ALA A 28 13.46 3.60 -6.08
CA ALA A 28 13.19 3.92 -4.69
C ALA A 28 12.38 2.79 -4.06
N SER A 29 12.62 2.54 -2.78
CA SER A 29 11.85 1.59 -1.99
C SER A 29 11.60 2.07 -0.57
N VAL A 30 10.59 1.51 0.08
CA VAL A 30 10.27 1.84 1.47
C VAL A 30 11.00 0.91 2.43
N TRP A 31 11.68 1.48 3.41
CA TRP A 31 12.43 0.78 4.42
C TRP A 31 11.95 1.18 5.81
N THR A 32 12.10 0.31 6.79
CA THR A 32 11.97 0.68 8.20
C THR A 32 13.18 1.52 8.63
N ASN A 33 12.97 2.55 9.44
CA ASN A 33 14.05 3.30 10.09
C ASN A 33 14.18 2.98 11.59
N GLN A 34 13.18 2.30 12.15
CA GLN A 34 13.16 1.79 13.50
C GLN A 34 12.55 0.38 13.54
N ARG A 35 12.66 -0.29 14.69
CA ARG A 35 12.08 -1.62 14.88
C ARG A 35 10.56 -1.54 14.84
N ILE A 36 9.94 -2.32 13.95
CA ILE A 36 8.49 -2.45 13.85
C ILE A 36 8.04 -3.72 14.57
N PRO A 37 7.22 -3.62 15.63
CA PRO A 37 6.61 -4.80 16.24
C PRO A 37 5.70 -5.55 15.26
N ARG A 38 5.65 -6.88 15.37
CA ARG A 38 4.64 -7.69 14.68
C ARG A 38 3.23 -7.19 14.99
N GLY A 39 2.36 -7.16 13.98
CA GLY A 39 0.99 -6.68 14.08
C GLY A 39 0.83 -5.16 13.98
N SER A 40 1.93 -4.39 13.85
CA SER A 40 1.86 -2.96 13.56
C SER A 40 1.15 -2.73 12.23
N ARG A 41 0.33 -1.67 12.16
CA ARG A 41 -0.52 -1.37 11.00
C ARG A 41 -0.21 -0.01 10.39
N PHE A 42 -0.24 0.03 9.07
CA PHE A 42 -0.05 1.23 8.28
C PHE A 42 -1.18 1.38 7.26
N MET A 43 -1.51 2.62 6.95
CA MET A 43 -2.57 3.01 6.03
C MET A 43 -2.01 3.83 4.87
N PRO A 44 -2.55 3.71 3.66
CA PRO A 44 -2.05 4.46 2.50
C PRO A 44 -2.02 5.97 2.68
N PHE A 45 -2.97 6.54 3.44
CA PHE A 45 -3.06 7.99 3.67
C PHE A 45 -1.99 8.56 4.60
N GLN A 46 -1.25 7.72 5.33
CA GLN A 46 -0.21 8.16 6.26
C GLN A 46 1.06 8.64 5.55
N GLY A 47 1.09 8.66 4.21
CA GLY A 47 2.19 9.23 3.47
C GLY A 47 1.81 9.69 2.07
N THR A 48 2.45 10.77 1.63
CA THR A 48 2.35 11.34 0.29
C THR A 48 3.75 11.67 -0.22
N VAL A 49 4.01 11.41 -1.49
CA VAL A 49 5.30 11.66 -2.14
C VAL A 49 5.06 12.59 -3.33
N ARG A 50 5.80 13.71 -3.35
CA ARG A 50 5.89 14.65 -4.45
C ARG A 50 7.22 14.45 -5.16
N LEU A 51 7.15 14.20 -6.46
CA LEU A 51 8.32 13.81 -7.27
C LEU A 51 8.89 14.97 -8.12
N ASP A 52 8.37 16.19 -7.98
CA ASP A 52 8.90 17.39 -8.64
C ASP A 52 10.37 17.66 -8.29
N LYS A 53 10.79 17.30 -7.08
CA LYS A 53 12.17 17.51 -6.59
C LYS A 53 12.97 16.22 -6.43
N LEU A 54 12.42 15.07 -6.85
CA LEU A 54 13.07 13.78 -6.75
C LEU A 54 13.50 13.30 -8.14
N GLU A 55 14.80 13.07 -8.34
CA GLU A 55 15.39 12.70 -9.63
C GLU A 55 14.95 11.32 -10.16
N ILE A 56 14.21 10.55 -9.35
CA ILE A 56 13.63 9.27 -9.77
C ILE A 56 12.39 9.42 -10.66
N TYR A 57 11.80 10.62 -10.80
CA TYR A 57 10.58 10.86 -11.58
C TYR A 57 10.65 10.18 -12.96
N SER A 58 11.77 10.37 -13.66
CA SER A 58 11.99 9.89 -15.03
C SER A 58 12.23 8.38 -15.15
N ASN A 59 12.22 7.63 -14.05
CA ASN A 59 12.38 6.18 -14.02
C ASN A 59 11.10 5.45 -13.62
N LEU A 60 10.07 6.18 -13.22
CA LEU A 60 8.81 5.60 -12.76
C LEU A 60 7.88 5.34 -13.94
N ASP A 61 7.45 4.09 -14.07
CA ASP A 61 6.48 3.67 -15.08
C ASP A 61 5.11 4.35 -14.87
N ASP A 62 4.40 4.65 -15.94
CA ASP A 62 3.07 5.29 -15.91
C ASP A 62 1.92 4.27 -15.67
N ASN A 63 2.22 2.97 -15.57
CA ASN A 63 1.25 1.87 -15.39
C ASN A 63 0.37 1.97 -14.13
N ASP A 64 0.86 2.54 -13.02
CA ASP A 64 0.02 2.74 -11.82
C ASP A 64 -0.63 4.13 -11.74
N ILE A 65 -0.49 4.98 -12.78
CA ILE A 65 -1.13 6.29 -12.79
C ILE A 65 -2.64 6.10 -12.90
N THR A 66 -3.35 6.72 -11.97
CA THR A 66 -4.81 6.70 -11.95
C THR A 66 -5.36 8.11 -11.85
N LYS A 67 -6.43 8.38 -12.61
CA LYS A 67 -7.16 9.66 -12.54
C LYS A 67 -8.20 9.68 -11.41
N GLU A 68 -8.44 8.53 -10.79
CA GLU A 68 -9.46 8.34 -9.75
C GLU A 68 -8.79 8.26 -8.39
N GLN A 69 -9.11 9.18 -7.48
CA GLN A 69 -8.74 8.99 -6.08
C GLN A 69 -9.60 7.87 -5.48
N PRO A 70 -9.01 6.95 -4.68
CA PRO A 70 -9.78 5.93 -4.00
C PRO A 70 -10.87 6.56 -3.11
N GLN A 71 -12.13 6.13 -3.30
CA GLN A 71 -13.30 6.72 -2.65
C GLN A 71 -13.20 6.78 -1.11
N TRP A 72 -12.42 5.88 -0.49
CA TRP A 72 -12.20 5.87 0.97
C TRP A 72 -11.52 7.15 1.50
N ARG A 73 -10.79 7.92 0.66
CA ARG A 73 -10.24 9.23 1.07
C ARG A 73 -11.35 10.23 1.38
N ASN A 74 -12.45 10.20 0.65
CA ASN A 74 -13.55 11.17 0.81
C ASN A 74 -14.34 10.96 2.12
N ALA A 75 -14.37 9.72 2.64
CA ALA A 75 -15.09 9.39 3.86
C ALA A 75 -14.35 9.74 5.15
N ARG A 76 -13.02 9.87 5.11
CA ARG A 76 -12.19 10.08 6.32
C ARG A 76 -11.57 11.47 6.46
N SER A 77 -11.58 12.29 5.40
CA SER A 77 -11.22 13.72 5.48
C SER A 77 -12.18 14.57 6.32
N ALA A 78 -13.33 14.02 6.77
CA ALA A 78 -14.24 14.72 7.68
C ALA A 78 -13.70 14.85 9.12
N ASN A 79 -12.62 14.16 9.51
CA ASN A 79 -12.10 14.14 10.89
C ASN A 79 -10.65 14.61 11.07
N TYR A 80 -9.97 15.03 9.99
CA TYR A 80 -8.66 15.68 10.07
C TYR A 80 -8.70 16.94 9.20
N GLU A 81 -8.86 18.09 9.85
CA GLU A 81 -8.82 19.40 9.18
C GLU A 81 -7.44 19.63 8.55
N ILE A 82 -7.34 19.37 7.25
CA ILE A 82 -6.41 20.07 6.37
C ILE A 82 -7.29 20.96 5.49
N GLY A 83 -7.26 22.26 5.74
CA GLY A 83 -8.05 23.25 5.00
C GLY A 83 -7.60 23.44 3.54
N PRO A 84 -8.16 24.48 2.90
CA PRO A 84 -9.41 24.39 2.17
C PRO A 84 -9.24 23.58 0.87
N PHE A 85 -9.97 22.47 0.73
CA PHE A 85 -10.10 21.78 -0.55
C PHE A 85 -11.39 22.25 -1.24
N CYS A 86 -11.27 22.78 -2.45
CA CYS A 86 -12.41 23.12 -3.30
C CYS A 86 -13.31 21.87 -3.50
N PRO A 87 -14.63 21.98 -3.32
CA PRO A 87 -15.53 20.88 -3.60
C PRO A 87 -15.58 20.61 -5.12
N PRO A 88 -15.60 19.34 -5.56
CA PRO A 88 -15.89 19.06 -6.96
C PRO A 88 -17.34 19.46 -7.28
N SER A 89 -17.49 20.20 -8.37
CA SER A 89 -18.76 20.63 -8.93
C SER A 89 -19.67 19.42 -9.19
N LYS A 90 -20.92 19.52 -8.75
CA LYS A 90 -21.97 18.52 -9.01
C LYS A 90 -22.23 18.46 -10.50
N HIS A 91 -21.82 17.38 -11.16
CA HIS A 91 -22.45 16.99 -12.43
C HIS A 91 -23.37 15.79 -12.21
N VAL A 92 -24.57 15.99 -12.70
CA VAL A 92 -25.80 15.20 -12.58
C VAL A 92 -25.67 13.86 -13.31
N HIS A 93 -26.38 12.87 -12.76
CA HIS A 93 -26.67 11.52 -13.24
C HIS A 93 -26.46 11.24 -14.73
N ASP A 94 -25.94 10.04 -15.02
CA ASP A 94 -26.70 9.16 -15.90
C ASP A 94 -26.59 7.68 -15.49
N ASN A 95 -27.73 7.00 -15.58
CA ASN A 95 -27.92 5.59 -15.26
C ASN A 95 -27.43 4.73 -16.44
N SER A 96 -26.50 3.81 -16.21
CA SER A 96 -26.42 2.60 -17.02
C SER A 96 -25.80 1.47 -16.23
N SER A 97 -26.68 0.70 -15.58
CA SER A 97 -26.47 -0.69 -15.23
C SER A 97 -25.96 -1.48 -16.44
N ARG A 98 -24.68 -1.83 -16.43
CA ARG A 98 -24.15 -2.98 -17.18
C ARG A 98 -23.01 -3.60 -16.41
N ALA A 99 -23.39 -4.50 -15.49
CA ALA A 99 -22.47 -5.47 -14.89
C ALA A 99 -21.73 -6.16 -16.05
N SER A 100 -20.46 -5.78 -16.19
CA SER A 100 -19.55 -6.34 -17.18
C SER A 100 -18.52 -7.10 -16.38
N THR A 101 -18.65 -8.42 -16.40
CA THR A 101 -17.70 -9.41 -15.88
C THR A 101 -16.42 -9.28 -16.72
N MET A 102 -15.60 -8.29 -16.40
CA MET A 102 -14.21 -8.21 -16.81
C MET A 102 -13.40 -8.20 -15.51
N SER A 103 -12.49 -9.16 -15.37
CA SER A 103 -11.44 -9.10 -14.36
C SER A 103 -10.90 -7.67 -14.33
N ASP A 104 -11.15 -6.94 -13.25
CA ASP A 104 -10.73 -5.54 -13.12
C ASP A 104 -9.21 -5.51 -13.25
N THR A 105 -8.69 -5.26 -14.45
CA THR A 105 -7.26 -5.31 -14.79
C THR A 105 -6.50 -4.12 -14.22
N ARG A 106 -7.12 -3.35 -13.33
CA ARG A 106 -6.43 -2.30 -12.57
C ARG A 106 -5.25 -2.96 -11.83
N PRO A 107 -4.05 -2.36 -11.86
CA PRO A 107 -2.90 -2.86 -11.12
C PRO A 107 -3.32 -3.17 -9.68
N ILE A 108 -3.00 -4.37 -9.18
CA ILE A 108 -3.44 -4.86 -7.87
C ILE A 108 -3.26 -3.82 -6.76
N ARG A 109 -2.16 -3.06 -6.80
CA ARG A 109 -1.82 -1.99 -5.85
C ARG A 109 -2.87 -0.89 -5.75
N HIS A 110 -3.58 -0.56 -6.83
CA HIS A 110 -4.63 0.47 -6.82
C HIS A 110 -5.77 0.09 -5.87
N ARG A 111 -6.18 -1.19 -5.86
CA ARG A 111 -7.17 -1.72 -4.90
C ARG A 111 -6.70 -1.56 -3.45
N PHE A 112 -5.39 -1.59 -3.23
CA PHE A 112 -4.76 -1.37 -1.93
C PHE A 112 -4.43 0.10 -1.63
N GLY A 113 -5.06 1.04 -2.34
CA GLY A 113 -4.95 2.47 -2.07
C GLY A 113 -3.66 3.09 -2.59
N CYS A 114 -2.95 2.45 -3.53
CA CYS A 114 -1.92 3.13 -4.31
C CYS A 114 -2.56 4.29 -5.08
N TYR A 115 -2.13 5.49 -4.73
CA TYR A 115 -2.54 6.72 -5.42
C TYR A 115 -1.33 7.24 -6.18
N ASP A 116 -1.56 7.65 -7.43
CA ASP A 116 -0.53 8.19 -8.30
C ASP A 116 -1.15 9.02 -9.42
N GLU A 117 -0.91 10.32 -9.37
CA GLU A 117 -1.47 11.30 -10.28
C GLU A 117 -0.37 12.20 -10.84
N ILE A 118 -0.49 12.60 -12.10
CA ILE A 118 0.38 13.60 -12.73
C ILE A 118 -0.44 14.85 -13.03
N GLN A 119 -0.04 15.96 -12.40
CA GLN A 119 -0.62 17.28 -12.60
C GLN A 119 0.32 18.14 -13.45
N LYS A 120 -0.25 19.02 -14.28
CA LYS A 120 0.51 20.01 -15.03
C LYS A 120 0.40 21.36 -14.32
N ILE A 121 1.47 21.80 -13.68
CA ILE A 121 1.56 23.05 -12.92
C ILE A 121 2.64 23.90 -13.59
N ASP A 122 2.32 25.13 -14.02
CA ASP A 122 3.26 26.06 -14.67
C ASP A 122 4.08 25.43 -15.80
N CYS A 123 3.40 24.69 -16.70
CA CYS A 123 4.01 23.93 -17.80
C CYS A 123 4.97 22.80 -17.39
N ARG A 124 5.08 22.50 -16.09
CA ARG A 124 5.84 21.35 -15.55
C ARG A 124 4.89 20.22 -15.17
N ARG A 125 5.35 18.98 -15.35
CA ARG A 125 4.63 17.79 -14.87
C ARG A 125 5.09 17.50 -13.45
N VAL A 126 4.16 17.49 -12.49
CA VAL A 126 4.41 17.12 -11.10
C VAL A 126 3.64 15.84 -10.82
N ARG A 127 4.33 14.82 -10.32
CA ARG A 127 3.72 13.54 -9.93
C ARG A 127 3.53 13.48 -8.42
N HIS A 128 2.31 13.20 -8.01
CA HIS A 128 1.87 13.06 -6.64
C HIS A 128 1.42 11.62 -6.41
N CYS A 129 2.09 10.91 -5.52
CA CYS A 129 1.74 9.54 -5.19
C CYS A 129 1.80 9.30 -3.68
N ASN A 130 1.66 8.05 -3.23
CA ASN A 130 1.90 7.66 -1.84
C ASN A 130 2.95 6.56 -1.73
N TRP A 131 3.29 6.24 -0.48
CA TRP A 131 4.34 5.27 -0.15
C TRP A 131 4.07 3.86 -0.69
N ILE A 132 2.81 3.50 -0.97
CA ILE A 132 2.42 2.20 -1.53
C ILE A 132 3.07 1.94 -2.89
N ARG A 133 3.28 2.99 -3.70
CA ARG A 133 3.94 2.91 -5.01
C ARG A 133 5.35 2.33 -4.92
N PHE A 134 6.03 2.54 -3.80
CA PHE A 134 7.44 2.17 -3.59
C PHE A 134 7.62 0.90 -2.76
N LEU A 135 6.54 0.19 -2.41
CA LEU A 135 6.67 -1.11 -1.75
C LEU A 135 7.17 -2.17 -2.73
N LYS A 136 8.12 -3.01 -2.32
CA LYS A 136 8.48 -4.20 -3.10
C LYS A 136 7.36 -5.22 -2.98
N SER A 137 6.68 -5.56 -4.07
CA SER A 137 5.62 -6.58 -4.04
C SER A 137 6.19 -7.97 -4.30
N SER A 138 5.76 -8.92 -3.49
CA SER A 138 5.95 -10.35 -3.74
C SER A 138 4.63 -10.93 -4.30
N PRO A 139 4.68 -11.72 -5.38
CA PRO A 139 3.49 -12.39 -5.93
C PRO A 139 3.08 -13.60 -5.09
N THR A 140 3.95 -14.09 -4.22
CA THR A 140 3.70 -15.24 -3.34
C THR A 140 4.04 -14.89 -1.89
N LEU A 141 3.38 -15.55 -0.94
CA LEU A 141 3.71 -15.42 0.47
C LEU A 141 4.99 -16.20 0.79
N SER A 142 6.14 -15.55 0.62
CA SER A 142 7.47 -16.11 0.84
C SER A 142 8.09 -15.65 2.17
N ASN A 143 9.23 -16.22 2.53
CA ASN A 143 9.97 -15.81 3.73
C ASN A 143 10.49 -14.37 3.64
N GLU A 144 10.59 -13.77 2.45
CA GLU A 144 11.00 -12.37 2.29
C GLU A 144 9.88 -11.40 2.70
N VAL A 145 8.62 -11.82 2.57
CA VAL A 145 7.45 -10.99 2.89
C VAL A 145 7.43 -10.66 4.37
N ASN A 146 7.47 -9.37 4.68
CA ASN A 146 7.40 -8.86 6.06
C ASN A 146 6.17 -7.95 6.29
N LEU A 147 5.44 -7.62 5.23
CA LEU A 147 4.22 -6.82 5.27
C LEU A 147 3.09 -7.52 4.50
N LEU A 148 1.87 -7.43 5.01
CA LEU A 148 0.68 -7.99 4.35
C LEU A 148 -0.32 -6.87 4.08
N GLY A 149 -0.68 -6.69 2.81
CA GLY A 149 -1.78 -5.81 2.41
C GLY A 149 -3.09 -6.60 2.34
N THR A 150 -4.09 -6.18 3.11
CA THR A 150 -5.43 -6.78 3.14
C THR A 150 -6.51 -5.71 2.97
N LEU A 151 -7.72 -6.12 2.58
CA LEU A 151 -8.90 -5.25 2.55
C LEU A 151 -9.82 -5.59 3.72
N VAL A 152 -9.86 -4.73 4.73
CA VAL A 152 -10.76 -4.88 5.88
C VAL A 152 -12.01 -4.04 5.62
N LYS A 153 -13.16 -4.69 5.39
CA LYS A 153 -14.41 -4.03 5.00
C LYS A 153 -14.24 -3.12 3.76
N GLY A 154 -13.42 -3.57 2.80
CA GLY A 154 -13.10 -2.81 1.59
C GLY A 154 -12.01 -1.76 1.75
N GLU A 155 -11.44 -1.59 2.94
CA GLU A 155 -10.41 -0.59 3.22
C GLU A 155 -9.01 -1.21 3.30
N PRO A 156 -8.01 -0.61 2.64
CA PRO A 156 -6.65 -1.15 2.64
C PRO A 156 -5.96 -0.99 3.99
N VAL A 157 -5.44 -2.10 4.52
CA VAL A 157 -4.64 -2.15 5.75
C VAL A 157 -3.37 -2.94 5.48
N PHE A 158 -2.23 -2.38 5.86
CA PHE A 158 -0.92 -3.03 5.76
C PHE A 158 -0.44 -3.43 7.16
N GLU A 159 -0.27 -4.73 7.41
CA GLU A 159 0.08 -5.27 8.72
C GLU A 159 1.45 -5.97 8.68
N ALA A 160 2.32 -5.67 9.64
CA ALA A 160 3.61 -6.35 9.78
C ALA A 160 3.39 -7.79 10.25
N VAL A 161 3.72 -8.79 9.42
CA VAL A 161 3.46 -10.21 9.74
C VAL A 161 4.46 -10.78 10.76
N ARG A 162 5.58 -10.08 10.95
CA ARG A 162 6.62 -10.36 11.94
C ARG A 162 7.22 -9.07 12.45
N THR A 163 8.01 -9.16 13.52
CA THR A 163 8.84 -8.04 13.96
C THR A 163 9.86 -7.75 12.88
N ILE A 164 9.94 -6.50 12.43
CA ILE A 164 10.86 -6.05 11.40
C ILE A 164 11.97 -5.23 12.08
N PRO A 165 13.26 -5.57 11.90
CA PRO A 165 14.36 -4.73 12.38
C PRO A 165 14.32 -3.33 11.75
N SER A 166 15.07 -2.38 12.32
CA SER A 166 15.37 -1.12 11.64
C SER A 166 16.20 -1.37 10.38
N ASN A 167 16.19 -0.43 9.44
CA ASN A 167 16.95 -0.47 8.19
C ASN A 167 16.68 -1.74 7.37
N THR A 168 15.41 -2.15 7.29
CA THR A 168 14.97 -3.33 6.53
C THR A 168 13.97 -2.91 5.46
N GLU A 169 14.17 -3.34 4.21
CA GLU A 169 13.22 -3.10 3.12
C GLU A 169 11.86 -3.74 3.41
N LEU A 170 10.76 -3.02 3.14
CA LEU A 170 9.42 -3.57 3.22
C LEU A 170 9.08 -4.35 1.95
N VAL A 171 8.77 -5.63 2.15
CA VAL A 171 8.34 -6.56 1.10
C VAL A 171 6.91 -6.98 1.42
N VAL A 172 5.98 -6.58 0.54
CA VAL A 172 4.54 -6.75 0.74
C VAL A 172 3.99 -7.89 -0.11
N TYR A 173 3.19 -8.76 0.51
CA TYR A 173 2.25 -9.60 -0.21
C TYR A 173 0.87 -8.93 -0.17
N LEU A 174 0.22 -8.81 -1.33
CA LEU A 174 -1.11 -8.21 -1.45
C LEU A 174 -2.13 -9.33 -1.59
N GLU A 175 -2.96 -9.52 -0.58
CA GLU A 175 -3.92 -10.62 -0.51
C GLU A 175 -5.09 -10.37 -1.46
N ASN A 176 -5.09 -11.02 -2.61
CA ASN A 176 -6.17 -10.92 -3.58
C ASN A 176 -7.28 -11.95 -3.27
N THR A 177 -8.29 -11.56 -2.51
CA THR A 177 -9.49 -12.37 -2.22
C THR A 177 -10.48 -12.50 -3.39
N GLY A 178 -10.07 -12.15 -4.61
CA GLY A 178 -10.94 -12.16 -5.81
C GLY A 178 -11.29 -13.55 -6.32
N ASP A 179 -10.50 -14.58 -5.99
CA ASP A 179 -10.71 -15.94 -6.45
C ASP A 179 -11.07 -16.81 -5.23
N ALA A 180 -12.33 -17.25 -5.15
CA ALA A 180 -12.91 -17.91 -3.98
C ALA A 180 -12.14 -19.17 -3.50
N ASP A 181 -11.35 -19.78 -4.39
CA ASP A 181 -10.56 -20.98 -4.10
C ASP A 181 -9.21 -20.66 -3.40
N ASP A 182 -8.62 -19.49 -3.69
CA ASP A 182 -7.40 -19.01 -3.03
C ASP A 182 -7.71 -18.35 -1.68
N SER A 183 -8.99 -18.10 -1.39
CA SER A 183 -9.47 -17.52 -0.14
C SER A 183 -9.22 -18.43 1.06
N LEU A 184 -9.40 -19.75 0.96
CA LEU A 184 -9.14 -20.67 2.09
C LEU A 184 -7.64 -20.78 2.38
N ARG A 185 -6.80 -20.85 1.34
CA ARG A 185 -5.35 -20.94 1.48
C ARG A 185 -4.74 -19.62 1.97
N SER A 186 -5.28 -18.49 1.51
CA SER A 186 -4.93 -17.15 1.98
C SER A 186 -5.42 -16.92 3.41
N GLN A 187 -6.65 -17.33 3.74
CA GLN A 187 -7.17 -17.27 5.11
C GLN A 187 -6.41 -18.20 6.06
N MET A 188 -6.00 -19.40 5.62
CA MET A 188 -5.12 -20.28 6.38
C MET A 188 -3.70 -19.72 6.53
N SER A 189 -3.17 -19.06 5.51
CA SER A 189 -1.87 -18.37 5.57
C SER A 189 -1.92 -17.13 6.45
N LEU A 190 -3.00 -16.35 6.39
CA LEU A 190 -3.31 -15.22 7.25
C LEU A 190 -3.47 -15.69 8.69
N MET A 191 -4.22 -16.77 8.90
CA MET A 191 -4.31 -17.44 10.20
C MET A 191 -2.92 -17.90 10.62
N ALA A 192 -2.11 -18.59 9.82
CA ALA A 192 -0.75 -18.99 10.18
C ALA A 192 0.16 -17.79 10.54
N CYS A 193 0.12 -16.71 9.74
CA CYS A 193 0.84 -15.46 10.00
C CYS A 193 0.34 -14.75 11.25
N ARG A 194 -0.93 -14.92 11.64
CA ARG A 194 -1.52 -14.42 12.90
C ARG A 194 -1.36 -15.40 14.08
N SER A 195 -1.22 -16.70 13.81
CA SER A 195 -1.14 -17.84 14.74
C SER A 195 0.23 -18.01 15.41
N LEU A 196 1.23 -17.19 15.10
CA LEU A 196 2.38 -16.99 15.98
C LEU A 196 2.00 -16.22 17.28
N THR A 197 0.73 -16.19 17.67
CA THR A 197 0.34 -16.37 19.09
C THR A 197 0.16 -17.86 19.38
N ALA A 198 1.24 -18.61 19.18
CA ALA A 198 1.24 -20.08 19.15
C ALA A 198 1.02 -20.73 20.53
N ALA A 199 1.19 -19.96 21.62
CA ALA A 199 0.86 -20.42 22.98
C ALA A 199 -0.66 -20.60 23.18
N HIS A 200 -1.48 -19.68 22.66
CA HIS A 200 -2.93 -19.73 22.80
C HIS A 200 -3.58 -20.82 21.94
N TYR A 201 -3.04 -21.10 20.75
CA TYR A 201 -3.56 -22.17 19.90
C TYR A 201 -3.26 -23.57 20.47
N ARG A 202 -2.05 -23.81 21.00
CA ARG A 202 -1.70 -25.09 21.64
C ARG A 202 -2.53 -25.37 22.90
N HIS A 203 -2.83 -24.34 23.68
CA HIS A 203 -3.70 -24.45 24.85
C HIS A 203 -5.17 -24.73 24.45
N ALA A 204 -5.71 -24.02 23.45
CA ALA A 204 -7.08 -24.21 22.98
C ALA A 204 -7.31 -25.56 22.28
N MET A 205 -6.32 -26.08 21.54
CA MET A 205 -6.42 -27.40 20.90
C MET A 205 -6.17 -28.56 21.89
N GLY A 206 -5.41 -28.35 22.96
CA GLY A 206 -5.26 -29.34 24.04
C GLY A 206 -6.55 -29.56 24.84
N LEU A 207 -7.38 -28.53 24.98
CA LEU A 207 -8.66 -28.61 25.72
C LEU A 207 -9.81 -29.27 24.94
N ILE A 208 -9.66 -29.49 23.62
CA ILE A 208 -10.69 -30.08 22.76
C ILE A 208 -10.47 -31.59 22.55
N LEU A 209 -9.28 -32.10 22.86
CA LEU A 209 -8.91 -33.51 22.65
C LEU A 209 -8.90 -34.33 23.96
N GLU A 210 -9.25 -33.73 25.10
CA GLU A 210 -9.45 -34.41 26.39
C GLU A 210 -10.89 -34.28 26.92
N GLY A 211 -11.88 -34.41 26.04
CA GLY A 211 -13.31 -34.47 26.39
C GLY A 211 -14.04 -35.58 25.65
#